data_AF-A0A8J3HJF6-F1
#
_entry.id   AF-A0A8J3HJF6-F1
#
_cell.length_a   1.000
_cell.length_b   1.000
_cell.length_c   1.000
_cell.angle_alpha   90.00
_cell.angle_beta   90.00
_cell.angle_gamma   90.00
#
_symmetry.space_group_name_H-M   'P 1'
#
loop_
_entity.id
_entity.type
_entity.pdbx_description
1 polymer ?
#
loop_
_entity_poly.entity_id
_entity_poly.type
_entity_poly.pdbx_seq_one_letter_code
_entity_poly.pdbx_strand_id
1 'polypeptide(L)'
;MATDPLDEMRAAVLGPAHGLGEVVRDAPRLVHRVRALEDDRRALLDAVSARPLDHGTEERLAERLVAYRQHSADVLYQAYGIDLGGET
;
A
#
# COMPACT_ATOMS: atom_id res chain seq x y z
N MET A 1 -16.52 14.60 13.95
CA MET A 1 -15.36 14.98 13.12
C MET A 1 -15.21 13.88 12.10
N ALA A 2 -15.69 14.08 10.87
CA ALA A 2 -15.51 13.09 9.81
C ALA A 2 -14.03 13.08 9.47
N THR A 3 -13.34 11.97 9.69
CA THR A 3 -12.02 11.74 9.10
C THR A 3 -12.20 11.87 7.59
N ASP A 4 -11.42 12.77 6.99
CA ASP A 4 -11.36 12.91 5.54
C ASP A 4 -11.08 11.51 4.97
N PRO A 5 -11.83 11.01 3.98
CA PRO A 5 -11.60 9.67 3.41
C PRO A 5 -10.15 9.51 2.90
N LEU A 6 -9.48 10.62 2.57
CA LEU A 6 -8.06 10.65 2.24
C LEU A 6 -7.15 10.41 3.45
N ASP A 7 -7.52 10.83 4.66
CA ASP A 7 -6.76 10.62 5.89
C ASP A 7 -6.82 9.15 6.34
N GLU A 8 -7.98 8.50 6.18
CA GLU A 8 -8.09 7.04 6.32
C GLU A 8 -7.27 6.30 5.25
N MET A 9 -7.33 6.73 3.99
CA MET A 9 -6.49 6.15 2.93
C MET A 9 -5.00 6.33 3.20
N ARG A 10 -4.61 7.50 3.70
CA ARG A 10 -3.22 7.79 4.06
C ARG A 10 -2.77 6.94 5.25
N ALA A 11 -3.62 6.73 6.26
CA ALA A 11 -3.36 5.80 7.35
C ALA A 11 -3.24 4.34 6.87
N ALA A 12 -4.00 3.92 5.86
CA ALA A 12 -3.90 2.59 5.27
C ALA A 12 -2.59 2.39 4.47
N VAL A 13 -2.10 3.42 3.76
CA VAL A 13 -0.80 3.40 3.04
C VAL A 13 0.40 3.53 3.98
N LEU A 14 0.22 4.27 5.07
CA LEU A 14 1.20 4.45 6.13
C LEU A 14 1.15 3.33 7.19
N GLY A 15 0.14 2.46 7.13
CA GLY A 15 0.06 1.19 7.85
C GLY A 15 1.29 0.32 7.56
N PRO A 16 1.57 -0.67 8.43
CA PRO A 16 2.89 -0.96 8.99
C PRO A 16 3.99 -1.12 7.92
N ALA A 17 4.50 0.02 7.45
CA ALA A 17 5.73 0.12 6.70
C ALA A 17 6.92 -0.50 7.45
N HIS A 18 6.78 -0.61 8.78
CA HIS A 18 7.72 -1.28 9.67
C HIS A 18 7.98 -2.74 9.28
N GLY A 19 7.02 -3.42 8.63
CA GLY A 19 7.14 -4.84 8.31
C GLY A 19 7.89 -5.18 7.01
N LEU A 20 8.00 -4.26 6.04
CA LEU A 20 8.58 -4.59 4.72
C LEU A 20 10.09 -4.91 4.80
N GLY A 21 10.82 -4.21 5.68
CA GLY A 21 12.23 -4.51 5.95
C GLY A 21 12.42 -5.89 6.60
N GLU A 22 11.49 -6.30 7.46
CA GLU A 22 11.47 -7.64 8.04
C GLU A 22 11.12 -8.70 6.99
N VAL A 23 10.17 -8.42 6.10
CA VAL A 23 9.84 -9.31 4.96
C VAL A 23 11.06 -9.58 4.09
N VAL A 24 11.90 -8.58 3.81
CA VAL A 24 13.13 -8.78 3.02
C VAL A 24 14.13 -9.66 3.77
N ARG A 25 14.22 -9.52 5.10
CA ARG A 25 15.09 -10.33 5.94
C ARG A 25 14.62 -11.79 6.01
N ASP A 26 13.32 -12.00 6.22
CA ASP A 26 12.71 -13.32 6.41
C ASP A 26 12.48 -14.06 5.07
N ALA A 27 12.18 -13.33 4.00
CA ALA A 27 11.90 -13.85 2.66
C ALA A 27 12.69 -13.09 1.58
N PRO A 28 14.02 -13.25 1.49
CA PRO A 28 14.88 -12.51 0.54
C PRO A 28 14.50 -12.75 -0.93
N ARG A 29 13.84 -13.88 -1.23
CA ARG A 29 13.26 -14.18 -2.56
C ARG A 29 12.22 -13.13 -3.02
N LEU A 30 11.63 -12.38 -2.10
CA LEU A 30 10.61 -11.37 -2.36
C LEU A 30 11.19 -9.95 -2.48
N VAL A 31 12.51 -9.76 -2.38
CA VAL A 31 13.14 -8.43 -2.34
C VAL A 31 12.74 -7.54 -3.52
N HIS A 32 12.60 -8.12 -4.72
CA HIS A 32 12.18 -7.38 -5.91
C HIS A 32 10.72 -6.90 -5.81
N ARG A 33 9.84 -7.70 -5.19
CA ARG A 33 8.43 -7.34 -4.99
C ARG A 33 8.27 -6.31 -3.88
N VAL A 34 9.01 -6.46 -2.78
CA VAL A 34 9.04 -5.46 -1.70
C VAL A 34 9.54 -4.11 -2.23
N ARG A 35 10.61 -4.11 -3.04
CA ARG A 35 11.13 -2.88 -3.64
C ARG A 35 10.14 -2.22 -4.59
N ALA A 36 9.37 -3.00 -5.35
CA ALA A 36 8.29 -2.47 -6.18
C ALA A 36 7.16 -1.85 -5.32
N LEU A 37 6.78 -2.50 -4.22
CA LEU A 37 5.83 -1.96 -3.26
C LEU A 37 6.30 -0.64 -2.63
N GLU A 38 7.57 -0.53 -2.27
CA GLU A 38 8.12 0.73 -1.74
C GLU A 38 8.08 1.87 -2.75
N ASP A 39 8.35 1.57 -4.03
CA ASP A 39 8.25 2.55 -5.13
C ASP A 39 6.81 3.01 -5.34
N ASP A 40 5.85 2.06 -5.37
CA ASP A 40 4.42 2.38 -5.50
C ASP A 40 3.92 3.19 -4.31
N ARG A 41 4.31 2.83 -3.08
CA ARG A 41 4.01 3.59 -1.87
C ARG A 41 4.52 5.03 -1.98
N ARG A 42 5.75 5.22 -2.48
CA ARG A 42 6.32 6.56 -2.66
C ARG A 42 5.54 7.36 -3.69
N ALA A 43 5.17 6.75 -4.82
CA ALA A 43 4.36 7.39 -5.85
C ALA A 43 2.94 7.74 -5.36
N LEU A 44 2.34 6.89 -4.53
CA LEU A 44 1.05 7.14 -3.89
C LEU A 44 1.12 8.31 -2.91
N LEU A 45 2.15 8.37 -2.06
CA LEU A 45 2.36 9.48 -1.13
C LEU A 45 2.60 10.80 -1.86
N ASP A 46 3.36 10.78 -2.95
CA ASP A 46 3.57 11.95 -3.80
C ASP A 46 2.25 12.43 -4.42
N ALA A 47 1.46 11.52 -4.99
CA ALA A 47 0.14 11.82 -5.55
C ALA A 47 -0.84 12.37 -4.51
N VAL A 48 -0.89 11.81 -3.30
CA VAL A 48 -1.71 12.32 -2.17
C VAL A 48 -1.25 13.72 -1.77
N SER A 49 0.05 14.00 -1.82
CA SER A 49 0.63 15.28 -1.40
C SER A 49 0.48 16.40 -2.44
N ALA A 50 0.30 16.04 -3.72
CA ALA A 50 0.21 16.97 -4.85
C ALA A 50 -1.14 17.71 -4.97
N ARG A 51 -1.78 18.06 -3.85
CA ARG A 51 -3.08 18.78 -3.85
C ARG A 51 -2.96 20.16 -4.53
N PRO A 52 -4.05 20.67 -5.16
CA PRO A 52 -5.39 20.07 -5.25
C PRO A 52 -5.49 18.97 -6.30
N LEU A 53 -6.25 17.92 -5.98
CA LEU A 53 -6.56 16.82 -6.90
C LEU A 53 -7.92 17.10 -7.55
N ASP A 54 -8.02 16.84 -8.85
CA ASP A 54 -9.31 16.80 -9.54
C ASP A 54 -10.03 15.47 -9.24
N HIS A 55 -11.35 15.45 -9.33
CA HIS A 55 -12.17 14.26 -9.01
C HIS A 55 -11.73 13.00 -9.76
N GLY A 56 -11.34 13.12 -11.04
CA GLY A 56 -10.81 11.98 -11.81
C GLY A 56 -9.43 11.50 -11.34
N THR A 57 -8.66 12.37 -10.68
CA THR A 57 -7.38 12.01 -10.07
C THR A 57 -7.59 11.34 -8.71
N GLU A 58 -8.60 11.76 -7.96
CA GLU A 58 -9.00 11.11 -6.70
C GLU A 58 -9.48 9.67 -6.92
N GLU A 59 -10.31 9.42 -7.93
CA GLU A 59 -10.79 8.07 -8.25
C GLU A 59 -9.63 7.14 -8.66
N ARG A 60 -8.75 7.61 -9.55
CA ARG A 60 -7.53 6.87 -9.92
C ARG A 60 -6.61 6.61 -8.73
N LEU A 61 -6.52 7.57 -7.81
CA LEU A 61 -5.73 7.40 -6.59
C LEU A 61 -6.35 6.31 -5.71
N ALA A 62 -7.67 6.31 -5.53
CA ALA A 62 -8.38 5.26 -4.80
C ALA A 62 -8.17 3.86 -5.41
N GLU A 63 -8.24 3.73 -6.75
CA GLU A 63 -7.96 2.45 -7.43
C GLU A 63 -6.52 1.97 -7.18
N ARG A 64 -5.54 2.87 -7.30
CA ARG A 64 -4.13 2.54 -7.05
C ARG A 64 -3.89 2.13 -5.59
N LEU A 65 -4.61 2.74 -4.65
CA LEU A 65 -4.54 2.39 -3.23
C LEU A 65 -5.08 0.99 -2.95
N VAL A 66 -6.19 0.62 -3.58
CA VAL A 66 -6.75 -0.74 -3.49
C VAL A 66 -5.77 -1.77 -4.05
N ALA A 67 -5.20 -1.49 -5.23
CA ALA A 67 -4.19 -2.37 -5.84
C ALA A 67 -2.93 -2.52 -4.97
N TYR A 68 -2.43 -1.41 -4.39
CA TYR A 68 -1.30 -1.43 -3.46
C TYR A 68 -1.59 -2.29 -2.22
N ARG A 69 -2.79 -2.19 -1.66
CA ARG A 69 -3.21 -3.00 -0.50
C ARG A 69 -3.25 -4.49 -0.84
N GLN A 70 -3.83 -4.87 -1.99
CA GLN A 70 -3.88 -6.25 -2.44
C GLN A 70 -2.47 -6.83 -2.67
N HIS A 71 -1.59 -6.07 -3.32
CA HIS A 71 -0.23 -6.51 -3.57
C HIS A 71 0.60 -6.61 -2.28
N SER A 72 0.38 -5.71 -1.33
CA SER A 72 1.00 -5.80 0.00
C SER A 72 0.55 -7.06 0.74
N ALA A 73 -0.75 -7.40 0.68
CA ALA A 73 -1.29 -8.61 1.28
C ALA A 73 -0.72 -9.88 0.63
N ASP A 74 -0.60 -9.92 -0.71
CA ASP A 74 0.03 -11.03 -1.44
C ASP A 74 1.48 -11.25 -1.02
N VAL A 75 2.26 -10.18 -0.89
CA VAL A 75 3.67 -10.28 -0.46
C VAL A 75 3.77 -10.78 0.98
N LEU A 76 2.90 -10.31 1.89
CA LEU A 76 2.86 -10.80 3.28
C LEU A 76 2.43 -12.27 3.35
N TYR A 77 1.45 -12.68 2.53
CA TYR A 77 1.03 -14.06 2.41
C TYR A 77 2.18 -14.95 1.90
N GLN A 78 2.92 -14.53 0.90
CA GLN A 78 4.07 -15.29 0.37
C GLN A 78 5.28 -15.33 1.33
N ALA A 79 5.42 -14.32 2.19
CA ALA A 79 6.48 -14.24 3.18
C ALA A 79 6.20 -15.13 4.39
N TYR A 80 4.98 -15.08 4.92
CA TYR A 80 4.65 -15.64 6.24
C TYR A 80 3.48 -16.65 6.23
N GLY A 81 2.83 -16.88 5.08
CA GLY A 81 1.60 -17.67 5.01
C GLY A 81 0.41 -17.03 5.73
N ILE A 82 0.50 -15.74 6.05
CA ILE A 82 -0.56 -15.00 6.75
C ILE A 82 -1.61 -14.61 5.71
N ASP A 83 -2.76 -15.29 5.77
CA ASP A 83 -3.95 -14.87 5.06
C ASP A 83 -4.50 -13.60 5.71
N LEU A 84 -4.42 -12.48 5.00
CA LEU A 84 -4.99 -11.20 5.44
C LEU A 84 -6.45 -11.03 5.02
N GLY A 85 -7.16 -12.13 4.71
CA GLY A 85 -8.56 -12.10 4.32
C GLY A 85 -8.73 -11.46 2.94
N GLY A 86 -8.37 -12.21 1.90
CA GLY A 86 -8.91 -11.94 0.57
C GLY A 86 -10.38 -12.33 0.57
N GLU A 87 -11.26 -11.39 0.92
CA GLU A 87 -12.69 -11.54 0.70
C GLU A 87 -12.94 -11.73 -0.82
N THR A 88 -13.26 -12.97 -1.18
CA THR A 88 -13.79 -13.38 -2.50
C THR A 88 -15.21 -12.89 -2.68
#